data_AF-A0A0V1F1T9-F1
#
_entry.id   AF-A0A0V1F1T9-F1
#
_cell.length_a   1.000
_cell.length_b   1.000
_cell.length_c   1.000
_cell.angle_alpha   90.00
_cell.angle_beta   90.00
_cell.angle_gamma   90.00
#
_symmetry.space_group_name_H-M   'P 1'
#
loop_
_entity.id
_entity.type
_entity.pdbx_description
1 polymer ?
#
loop_
_entity_poly.entity_id
_entity_poly.type
_entity_poly.pdbx_seq_one_letter_code
_entity_poly.pdbx_strand_id
1 'polypeptide(L)'
;MDNMTKESEADLKSDTFGDSLVVTVWAIASIYGIVTNLMVLLAITRHRAIRHSASYWIMASLAVCDIVMLFVCLLHVIPATLWHQRFMEIANFRNIIGMFIYNVFWYSGVVQLAAMAINRFVSIIYPMTYKRVFSKQNTVLVLAFCYLLGLGVSIPALLPCCYTIYHHYLYVTMYVTEDTMYFLVDVLVNSLSLLTMSICYGAILIKVRRSHQTTRQYMAATPRRIQPMATSYLCVKVDLLCLH
;
A
#
# COMPACT_ATOMS: atom_id res chain seq x y z
N MET A 1 -34.81 37.43 12.02
CA MET A 1 -33.77 36.81 12.87
C MET A 1 -33.89 35.29 12.84
N ASP A 2 -35.10 34.73 12.83
CA ASP A 2 -35.37 33.28 12.84
C ASP A 2 -34.94 32.48 11.60
N ASN A 3 -34.81 33.12 10.43
CA ASN A 3 -34.36 32.42 9.23
C ASN A 3 -32.83 32.18 9.25
N MET A 4 -32.09 33.12 9.84
CA MET A 4 -30.62 33.10 9.91
C MET A 4 -30.12 32.08 10.94
N THR A 5 -30.88 31.87 12.02
CA THR A 5 -30.59 30.83 13.01
C THR A 5 -30.93 29.43 12.47
N LYS A 6 -32.01 29.29 11.68
CA LYS A 6 -32.36 28.01 11.05
C LYS A 6 -31.37 27.57 9.97
N GLU A 7 -30.87 28.50 9.16
CA GLU A 7 -29.80 28.23 8.20
C GLU A 7 -28.52 27.80 8.93
N SER A 8 -28.11 28.53 9.98
CA SER A 8 -26.94 28.16 10.78
C SER A 8 -27.08 26.81 11.51
N GLU A 9 -28.27 26.44 11.98
CA GLU A 9 -28.54 25.14 12.61
C GLU A 9 -28.57 24.00 11.58
N ALA A 10 -29.08 24.25 10.38
CA ALA A 10 -29.12 23.27 9.29
C ALA A 10 -27.71 22.98 8.76
N ASP A 11 -26.89 24.00 8.57
CA ASP A 11 -25.48 23.85 8.16
C ASP A 11 -24.67 23.08 9.21
N LEU A 12 -24.79 23.45 10.50
CA LEU A 12 -24.13 22.74 11.60
C LEU A 12 -24.55 21.26 11.69
N LYS A 13 -25.83 20.96 11.45
CA LYS A 13 -26.34 19.59 11.46
C LYS A 13 -25.90 18.78 10.23
N SER A 14 -25.76 19.44 9.08
CA SER A 14 -25.23 18.84 7.86
C SER A 14 -23.76 18.45 8.03
N ASP A 15 -22.95 19.35 8.58
CA ASP A 15 -21.52 19.13 8.83
C ASP A 15 -21.31 17.95 9.80
N THR A 16 -22.02 17.95 10.93
CA THR A 16 -21.91 16.87 11.94
C THR A 16 -22.35 15.49 11.43
N PHE A 17 -23.33 15.42 10.54
CA PHE A 17 -23.72 14.16 9.91
C PHE A 17 -22.65 13.65 8.93
N GLY A 18 -22.06 14.56 8.14
CA GLY A 18 -20.93 14.24 7.26
C GLY A 18 -19.74 13.68 8.02
N ASP A 19 -19.35 14.35 9.11
CA ASP A 19 -18.24 13.91 9.96
C ASP A 19 -18.47 12.53 10.55
N SER A 20 -19.68 12.30 11.09
CA SER A 20 -20.06 11.01 11.67
C SER A 20 -20.02 9.89 10.63
N LEU A 21 -20.44 10.17 9.40
CA LEU A 21 -20.42 9.20 8.31
C LEU A 21 -18.97 8.83 7.94
N VAL A 22 -18.12 9.83 7.69
CA VAL A 22 -16.71 9.64 7.33
C VAL A 22 -15.97 8.87 8.41
N VAL A 23 -16.15 9.27 9.66
CA VAL A 23 -15.54 8.60 10.82
C VAL A 23 -15.97 7.14 10.92
N THR A 24 -17.26 6.86 10.74
CA THR A 24 -17.78 5.49 10.82
C THR A 24 -17.17 4.61 9.72
N VAL A 25 -17.13 5.11 8.48
CA VAL A 25 -16.56 4.39 7.33
C VAL A 25 -15.06 4.13 7.54
N TRP A 26 -14.31 5.16 7.94
CA TRP A 26 -12.86 5.03 8.16
C TRP A 26 -12.52 4.15 9.35
N ALA A 27 -13.30 4.19 10.43
CA ALA A 27 -13.11 3.32 11.59
C ALA A 27 -13.29 1.85 11.19
N ILE A 28 -14.38 1.53 10.48
CA ILE A 28 -14.66 0.17 10.00
C ILE A 28 -13.55 -0.30 9.05
N ALA A 29 -13.18 0.52 8.06
CA ALA A 29 -12.12 0.20 7.12
C ALA A 29 -10.77 -0.01 7.81
N SER A 30 -10.45 0.81 8.81
CA SER A 30 -9.17 0.72 9.53
C SER A 30 -9.10 -0.53 10.41
N ILE A 31 -10.18 -0.87 11.12
CA ILE A 31 -10.24 -2.10 11.92
C ILE A 31 -10.09 -3.33 11.01
N TYR A 32 -10.83 -3.35 9.90
CA TYR A 32 -10.74 -4.43 8.92
C TYR A 32 -9.32 -4.53 8.34
N GLY A 33 -8.71 -3.42 7.96
CA GLY A 33 -7.34 -3.36 7.44
C GLY A 33 -6.30 -3.86 8.44
N ILE A 34 -6.45 -3.55 9.73
CA ILE A 34 -5.54 -4.07 10.77
C ILE A 34 -5.69 -5.58 10.93
N VAL A 35 -6.92 -6.08 11.02
CA VAL A 35 -7.19 -7.52 11.15
C VAL A 35 -6.60 -8.29 9.97
N THR A 36 -6.86 -7.84 8.75
CA THR A 36 -6.36 -8.50 7.54
C THR A 36 -4.84 -8.48 7.43
N ASN A 37 -4.19 -7.35 7.72
CA ASN A 37 -2.73 -7.28 7.72
C ASN A 37 -2.08 -8.11 8.84
N LEU A 38 -2.71 -8.18 10.02
CA LEU A 38 -2.29 -9.11 11.07
C LEU A 38 -2.41 -10.57 10.62
N MET A 39 -3.49 -10.94 9.93
CA MET A 39 -3.64 -12.28 9.36
C MET A 39 -2.55 -12.60 8.34
N VAL A 40 -2.14 -11.65 7.50
CA VAL A 40 -1.01 -11.82 6.57
C VAL A 40 0.29 -12.13 7.33
N LEU A 41 0.60 -11.36 8.37
CA LEU A 41 1.78 -11.60 9.20
C LEU A 41 1.72 -12.96 9.92
N LEU A 42 0.55 -13.34 10.44
CA LEU A 42 0.32 -14.65 11.07
C LEU A 42 0.48 -15.80 10.06
N ALA A 43 -0.02 -15.66 8.83
CA ALA A 43 0.13 -16.66 7.79
C ALA A 43 1.61 -16.87 7.43
N ILE A 44 2.36 -15.79 7.23
CA ILE A 44 3.79 -15.84 6.92
C ILE A 44 4.57 -16.49 8.09
N THR A 45 4.29 -16.08 9.33
CA THR A 45 4.98 -16.61 10.52
C THR A 45 4.63 -18.06 10.84
N ARG A 46 3.49 -18.59 10.40
CA ARG A 46 3.15 -20.02 10.58
C ARG A 46 3.84 -20.90 9.54
N HIS A 47 3.86 -20.54 8.27
CA HIS A 47 4.37 -21.42 7.21
C HIS A 47 5.90 -21.31 6.99
N ARG A 48 6.69 -22.24 7.57
CA ARG A 48 8.18 -22.26 7.45
C ARG A 48 8.68 -22.38 6.00
N ALA A 49 8.00 -23.16 5.16
CA ALA A 49 8.37 -23.37 3.77
C ALA A 49 8.39 -22.07 2.94
N ILE A 50 7.60 -21.08 3.39
CA ILE A 50 7.29 -19.87 2.65
C ILE A 50 8.19 -18.69 3.09
N ARG A 51 8.65 -18.71 4.35
CA ARG A 51 9.45 -17.65 5.00
C ARG A 51 10.83 -17.38 4.39
N HIS A 52 11.29 -18.20 3.46
CA HIS A 52 12.62 -18.06 2.87
C HIS A 52 12.64 -17.37 1.50
N SER A 53 11.48 -17.08 0.91
CA SER A 53 11.39 -16.34 -0.36
C SER A 53 11.30 -14.82 -0.11
N ALA A 54 12.03 -14.05 -0.94
CA ALA A 54 12.08 -12.60 -0.92
C ALA A 54 10.68 -11.95 -0.98
N SER A 55 9.80 -12.52 -1.80
CA SER A 55 8.40 -12.09 -1.97
C SER A 55 7.68 -11.91 -0.63
N TYR A 56 7.87 -12.83 0.32
CA TYR A 56 7.16 -12.82 1.60
C TYR A 56 7.74 -11.83 2.59
N TRP A 57 9.03 -11.52 2.50
CA TRP A 57 9.65 -10.47 3.30
C TRP A 57 9.12 -9.09 2.89
N ILE A 58 8.96 -8.86 1.58
CA ILE A 58 8.35 -7.64 1.06
C ILE A 58 6.87 -7.54 1.47
N MET A 59 6.10 -8.64 1.37
CA MET A 59 4.71 -8.66 1.84
C MET A 59 4.59 -8.41 3.35
N ALA A 60 5.46 -8.99 4.17
CA ALA A 60 5.45 -8.76 5.61
C ALA A 60 5.77 -7.30 5.96
N SER A 61 6.78 -6.72 5.30
CA SER A 61 7.14 -5.31 5.46
C SER A 61 5.99 -4.37 5.07
N LEU A 62 5.31 -4.66 3.97
CA LEU A 62 4.15 -3.88 3.52
C LEU A 62 2.99 -3.96 4.53
N ALA A 63 2.70 -5.15 5.05
CA ALA A 63 1.68 -5.33 6.09
C ALA A 63 2.00 -4.53 7.37
N VAL A 64 3.29 -4.40 7.74
CA VAL A 64 3.71 -3.54 8.85
C VAL A 64 3.45 -2.07 8.53
N CYS A 65 3.76 -1.61 7.31
CA CYS A 65 3.44 -0.23 6.90
C CYS A 65 1.95 0.07 7.01
N ASP A 66 1.10 -0.83 6.50
CA ASP A 66 -0.35 -0.67 6.54
C ASP A 66 -0.86 -0.64 7.99
N ILE A 67 -0.39 -1.55 8.85
CA ILE A 67 -0.79 -1.58 10.26
C ILE A 67 -0.45 -0.25 10.95
N VAL A 68 0.78 0.25 10.78
CA VAL A 68 1.19 1.52 11.41
C VAL A 68 0.34 2.68 10.90
N MET A 69 0.12 2.75 9.59
CA MET A 69 -0.72 3.78 8.96
C MET A 69 -2.16 3.76 9.50
N LEU A 70 -2.76 2.58 9.61
CA LEU A 70 -4.12 2.40 10.12
C LEU A 70 -4.22 2.70 11.62
N PHE A 71 -3.19 2.39 12.41
CA PHE A 71 -3.12 2.82 13.81
C PHE A 71 -3.06 4.34 13.94
N VAL A 72 -2.26 5.02 13.12
CA VAL A 72 -2.25 6.49 13.10
C VAL A 72 -3.60 7.05 12.67
N CYS A 73 -4.26 6.44 11.69
CA CYS A 73 -5.61 6.83 11.27
C CYS A 73 -6.62 6.75 12.44
N LEU A 74 -6.64 5.61 13.16
CA LEU A 74 -7.54 5.40 14.30
C LEU A 74 -7.25 6.32 15.49
N LEU A 75 -5.98 6.56 15.79
CA LEU A 75 -5.57 7.30 16.99
C LEU A 75 -5.49 8.81 16.78
N HIS A 76 -5.31 9.27 15.54
CA HIS A 76 -5.05 10.66 15.23
C HIS A 76 -6.09 11.27 14.29
N VAL A 77 -6.31 10.65 13.13
CA VAL A 77 -7.17 11.22 12.08
C VAL A 77 -8.63 11.20 12.50
N ILE A 78 -9.14 10.05 12.94
CA ILE A 78 -10.55 9.89 13.33
C ILE A 78 -10.95 10.78 14.52
N PRO A 79 -10.17 10.85 15.61
CA PRO A 79 -10.47 11.78 16.71
C PRO A 79 -10.36 13.25 16.29
N ALA A 80 -9.47 13.60 15.35
CA ALA A 80 -9.36 14.95 14.82
C ALA A 80 -10.62 15.37 14.04
N THR A 81 -11.22 14.45 13.28
CA THR A 81 -12.49 14.68 12.57
C THR A 81 -13.67 14.82 13.53
N LEU A 82 -13.74 14.02 14.59
CA LEU A 82 -14.85 14.10 15.58
C LEU A 82 -14.77 15.34 16.47
N TRP A 83 -13.57 15.71 16.94
CA TRP A 83 -13.41 16.70 18.00
C TRP A 83 -12.96 18.09 17.53
N HIS A 84 -12.99 18.38 16.23
CA HIS A 84 -12.83 19.69 15.54
C HIS A 84 -11.80 20.66 16.15
N GLN A 85 -12.09 21.20 17.34
CA GLN A 85 -11.37 22.27 18.03
C GLN A 85 -10.53 21.83 19.25
N ARG A 86 -10.74 20.64 19.86
CA ARG A 86 -10.06 20.25 21.12
C ARG A 86 -8.80 19.40 20.96
N PHE A 87 -8.61 18.74 19.81
CA PHE A 87 -7.44 17.88 19.56
C PHE A 87 -6.40 18.50 18.61
N MET A 88 -6.78 19.57 17.90
CA MET A 88 -5.94 20.33 16.98
C MET A 88 -5.61 21.71 17.57
N GLU A 89 -4.78 21.76 18.63
CA GLU A 89 -3.82 22.86 18.62
C GLU A 89 -2.90 22.56 17.42
N ILE A 90 -3.09 23.31 16.34
CA ILE A 90 -2.46 23.13 15.03
C ILE A 90 -0.91 23.11 15.12
N ALA A 91 -0.34 23.58 16.23
CA ALA A 91 1.10 23.59 16.54
C ALA A 91 1.54 22.51 17.54
N ASN A 92 0.66 21.59 17.95
CA ASN A 92 1.01 20.60 18.96
C ASN A 92 1.89 19.51 18.36
N PHE A 93 3.08 19.30 18.93
CA PHE A 93 4.14 18.41 18.45
C PHE A 93 3.64 16.98 18.12
N ARG A 94 2.59 16.53 18.82
CA ARG A 94 1.91 15.24 18.58
C ARG A 94 1.31 15.11 17.18
N ASN A 95 0.72 16.19 16.64
CA ASN A 95 0.07 16.17 15.32
C ASN A 95 1.12 16.09 14.20
N ILE A 96 2.15 16.93 14.31
CA ILE A 96 3.30 16.93 13.38
C ILE A 96 3.97 15.55 13.35
N ILE A 97 4.22 14.95 14.52
CA ILE A 97 4.80 13.60 14.59
C ILE A 97 3.85 12.54 14.02
N GLY A 98 2.56 12.58 14.38
CA GLY A 98 1.58 11.61 13.89
C GLY A 98 1.51 11.61 12.37
N MET A 99 1.38 12.79 11.76
CA MET A 99 1.34 12.95 10.30
C MET A 99 2.69 12.64 9.65
N PHE A 100 3.81 12.97 10.29
CA PHE A 100 5.14 12.56 9.79
C PHE A 100 5.27 11.04 9.72
N ILE A 101 4.91 10.32 10.80
CA ILE A 101 4.92 8.86 10.84
C ILE A 101 4.01 8.30 9.73
N TYR A 102 2.79 8.82 9.61
CA TYR A 102 1.86 8.43 8.55
C TYR A 102 2.49 8.55 7.16
N ASN A 103 3.09 9.70 6.85
CA ASN A 103 3.73 9.96 5.56
C ASN A 103 4.92 9.02 5.30
N VAL A 104 5.78 8.79 6.29
CA VAL A 104 6.93 7.87 6.16
C VAL A 104 6.48 6.49 5.74
N PHE A 105 5.46 5.94 6.40
CA PHE A 105 4.95 4.60 6.12
C PHE A 105 4.12 4.54 4.83
N TRP A 106 3.40 5.61 4.48
CA TRP A 106 2.72 5.75 3.19
C TRP A 106 3.71 5.65 2.01
N TYR A 107 4.72 6.52 1.98
CA TYR A 107 5.71 6.53 0.90
C TYR A 107 6.53 5.25 0.87
N SER A 108 6.91 4.73 2.05
CA SER A 108 7.59 3.43 2.13
C SER A 108 6.73 2.31 1.54
N GLY A 109 5.42 2.31 1.83
CA GLY A 109 4.45 1.34 1.29
C GLY A 109 4.30 1.44 -0.23
N VAL A 110 4.19 2.66 -0.77
CA VAL A 110 4.10 2.90 -2.22
C VAL A 110 5.33 2.38 -2.97
N VAL A 111 6.54 2.64 -2.46
CA VAL A 111 7.76 2.12 -3.09
C VAL A 111 7.89 0.60 -2.90
N GLN A 112 7.48 0.06 -1.74
CA GLN A 112 7.47 -1.40 -1.51
C GLN A 112 6.48 -2.13 -2.42
N LEU A 113 5.34 -1.50 -2.74
CA LEU A 113 4.38 -1.99 -3.72
C LEU A 113 5.05 -2.13 -5.09
N ALA A 114 5.76 -1.10 -5.56
CA ALA A 114 6.54 -1.16 -6.80
C ALA A 114 7.63 -2.25 -6.74
N ALA A 115 8.35 -2.36 -5.64
CA ALA A 115 9.35 -3.40 -5.43
C ALA A 115 8.73 -4.81 -5.48
N MET A 116 7.52 -5.00 -4.94
CA MET A 116 6.79 -6.25 -5.00
C MET A 116 6.43 -6.63 -6.44
N ALA A 117 5.97 -5.68 -7.26
CA ALA A 117 5.68 -5.93 -8.66
C ALA A 117 6.93 -6.27 -9.47
N ILE A 118 8.05 -5.59 -9.23
CA ILE A 118 9.35 -5.93 -9.83
C ILE A 118 9.78 -7.34 -9.41
N ASN A 119 9.70 -7.66 -8.13
CA ASN A 119 10.03 -8.99 -7.61
C ASN A 119 9.22 -10.09 -8.31
N ARG A 120 7.90 -9.90 -8.47
CA ARG A 120 7.03 -10.84 -9.20
C ARG A 120 7.36 -10.90 -10.69
N PHE A 121 7.62 -9.76 -11.31
CA PHE A 121 8.02 -9.70 -12.72
C PHE A 121 9.32 -10.47 -12.97
N VAL A 122 10.36 -10.26 -12.16
CA VAL A 122 11.65 -10.94 -12.31
C VAL A 122 11.51 -12.44 -12.02
N SER A 123 10.74 -12.84 -11.00
CA SER A 123 10.48 -14.25 -10.70
C SER A 123 9.87 -14.99 -11.89
N ILE A 124 8.86 -14.39 -12.53
CA ILE A 124 8.10 -15.02 -13.64
C ILE A 124 8.86 -14.96 -14.97
N ILE A 125 9.49 -13.83 -15.29
CA ILE A 125 10.10 -13.60 -16.61
C ILE A 125 11.56 -14.08 -16.67
N TYR A 126 12.31 -13.92 -15.58
CA TYR A 126 13.74 -14.19 -15.51
C TYR A 126 14.09 -15.07 -14.30
N PRO A 127 13.56 -16.31 -14.22
CA PRO A 127 13.72 -17.18 -13.05
C PRO A 127 15.18 -17.54 -12.73
N MET A 128 16.05 -17.61 -13.76
CA MET A 128 17.49 -17.87 -13.58
C MET A 128 18.20 -16.69 -12.89
N THR A 129 17.76 -15.47 -13.17
CA THR A 129 18.31 -14.22 -12.61
C THR A 129 17.71 -13.90 -11.25
N TYR A 130 16.46 -14.32 -10.99
CA TYR A 130 15.74 -14.06 -9.75
C TYR A 130 16.54 -14.48 -8.51
N LYS A 131 17.12 -15.69 -8.49
CA LYS A 131 17.91 -16.17 -7.34
C LYS A 131 19.14 -15.32 -7.04
N ARG A 132 19.71 -14.65 -8.06
CA ARG A 132 20.88 -13.77 -7.92
C ARG A 132 20.49 -12.36 -7.48
N VAL A 133 19.36 -11.86 -7.97
CA VAL A 133 18.90 -10.49 -7.70
C VAL A 133 18.14 -10.41 -6.37
N PHE A 134 17.22 -11.34 -6.10
CA PHE A 134 16.38 -11.38 -4.90
C PHE A 134 16.87 -12.46 -3.91
N SER A 135 18.13 -12.34 -3.50
CA SER A 135 18.65 -13.07 -2.33
C SER A 135 18.14 -12.44 -1.04
N LYS A 136 18.16 -13.17 0.09
CA LYS A 136 17.74 -12.63 1.40
C LYS A 136 18.42 -11.31 1.75
N GLN A 137 19.74 -11.22 1.50
CA GLN A 137 20.52 -10.01 1.78
C GLN A 137 20.09 -8.84 0.88
N ASN A 138 19.91 -9.11 -0.41
CA ASN A 138 19.47 -8.07 -1.35
C ASN A 138 18.05 -7.60 -1.04
N THR A 139 17.15 -8.49 -0.63
CA THR A 139 15.80 -8.11 -0.20
C THR A 139 15.81 -7.18 1.01
N VAL A 140 16.67 -7.46 2.00
CA VAL A 140 16.83 -6.55 3.14
C VAL A 140 17.35 -5.18 2.70
N LEU A 141 18.30 -5.13 1.75
CA LEU A 141 18.78 -3.87 1.18
C LEU A 141 17.68 -3.11 0.41
N VAL A 142 16.86 -3.82 -0.38
CA VAL A 142 15.71 -3.23 -1.09
C VAL A 142 14.71 -2.65 -0.08
N LEU A 143 14.39 -3.37 0.99
CA LEU A 143 13.49 -2.87 2.03
C LEU A 143 14.07 -1.66 2.76
N ALA A 144 15.35 -1.72 3.14
CA ALA A 144 16.04 -0.59 3.75
C ALA A 144 16.01 0.65 2.84
N PHE A 145 16.26 0.46 1.54
CA PHE A 145 16.14 1.53 0.55
C PHE A 145 14.71 2.10 0.48
N CYS A 146 13.67 1.26 0.49
CA CYS A 146 12.28 1.74 0.48
C CYS A 146 11.97 2.61 1.71
N TYR A 147 12.40 2.18 2.91
CA TYR A 147 12.22 2.95 4.13
C TYR A 147 13.04 4.25 4.14
N LEU A 148 14.28 4.22 3.64
CA LEU A 148 15.11 5.42 3.52
C LEU A 148 14.53 6.44 2.54
N LEU A 149 13.97 5.98 1.42
CA LEU A 149 13.25 6.85 0.49
C LEU A 149 11.99 7.43 1.14
N GLY A 150 11.17 6.60 1.80
CA GLY A 150 9.97 7.09 2.49
C GLY A 150 10.29 8.11 3.57
N LEU A 151 11.36 7.87 4.34
CA LEU A 151 11.91 8.83 5.30
C LEU A 151 12.36 10.12 4.60
N GLY A 152 13.19 10.01 3.56
CA GLY A 152 13.76 11.14 2.82
C GLY A 152 12.69 12.06 2.24
N VAL A 153 11.64 11.48 1.65
CA VAL A 153 10.50 12.23 1.12
C VAL A 153 9.72 12.89 2.25
N SER A 154 9.60 12.27 3.42
CA SER A 154 8.78 12.79 4.52
C SER A 154 9.49 13.82 5.41
N ILE A 155 10.83 13.91 5.40
CA ILE A 155 11.61 14.85 6.22
C ILE A 155 11.16 16.32 6.05
N PRO A 156 10.91 16.84 4.83
CA PRO A 156 10.38 18.19 4.64
C PRO A 156 9.09 18.46 5.42
N ALA A 157 8.26 17.44 5.67
CA ALA A 157 7.03 17.60 6.43
C ALA A 157 7.25 17.93 7.93
N LEU A 158 8.48 17.78 8.45
CA LEU A 158 8.85 18.20 9.81
C LEU A 158 9.25 19.68 9.90
N LEU A 159 9.49 20.33 8.76
CA LEU A 159 9.93 21.73 8.73
C LEU A 159 8.71 22.68 8.72
N PRO A 160 8.75 23.80 9.46
CA PRO A 160 7.65 24.78 9.50
C PRO A 160 7.27 25.36 8.13
N CYS A 161 8.16 25.27 7.13
CA CYS A 161 7.95 25.76 5.78
C CYS A 161 7.17 24.79 4.87
N CYS A 162 7.06 23.50 5.21
CA CYS A 162 6.57 22.45 4.30
C CYS A 162 5.72 21.37 4.99
N TYR A 163 5.21 21.62 6.21
CA TYR A 163 4.42 20.62 6.93
C TYR A 163 3.03 20.42 6.31
N THR A 164 2.44 19.25 6.56
CA THR A 164 1.10 18.88 6.10
C THR A 164 0.10 19.01 7.23
N ILE A 165 -1.09 19.54 6.93
CA ILE A 165 -2.19 19.64 7.89
C ILE A 165 -3.34 18.79 7.36
N TYR A 166 -3.94 18.00 8.25
CA TYR A 166 -5.21 17.34 7.96
C TYR A 166 -6.35 18.35 8.11
N HIS A 167 -7.03 18.66 7.02
CA HIS A 167 -8.21 19.53 7.04
C HIS A 167 -9.45 18.71 7.37
N HIS A 168 -9.95 18.89 8.59
CA HIS A 168 -11.13 18.18 9.08
C HIS A 168 -12.39 18.45 8.24
N TYR A 169 -12.53 19.66 7.65
CA TYR A 169 -13.69 20.04 6.84
C TYR A 169 -13.68 19.41 5.43
N LEU A 170 -12.49 19.18 4.86
CA LEU A 170 -12.33 18.58 3.52
C LEU A 170 -12.00 17.09 3.57
N TYR A 171 -11.80 16.54 4.78
CA TYR A 171 -11.31 15.17 5.02
C TYR A 171 -10.03 14.82 4.25
N VAL A 172 -9.20 15.82 3.95
CA VAL A 172 -8.01 15.68 3.10
C VAL A 172 -6.81 16.25 3.83
N THR A 173 -5.65 15.61 3.63
CA THR A 173 -4.37 16.16 4.03
C THR A 173 -3.93 17.16 2.97
N MET A 174 -3.71 18.41 3.36
CA MET A 174 -3.26 19.46 2.46
C MET A 174 -1.90 20.03 2.88
N TYR A 175 -1.19 20.53 1.87
CA TYR A 175 0.06 21.23 2.04
C TYR A 175 -0.25 22.67 2.46
N VAL A 176 0.41 23.18 3.50
CA VAL A 176 0.19 24.56 3.99
C VAL A 176 0.62 25.59 2.95
N THR A 177 1.59 25.24 2.11
CA THR A 177 2.10 26.06 1.02
C THR A 177 2.01 25.29 -0.30
N GLU A 178 1.14 25.77 -1.19
CA GLU A 178 0.89 25.21 -2.52
C GLU A 178 2.14 25.24 -3.43
N ASP A 179 3.09 26.15 -3.18
CA ASP A 179 4.27 26.40 -4.03
C ASP A 179 5.59 25.83 -3.47
N THR A 180 5.70 24.51 -3.28
CA THR A 180 6.96 23.91 -2.81
C THR A 180 7.40 22.70 -3.63
N MET A 181 8.73 22.49 -3.69
CA MET A 181 9.37 21.29 -4.26
C MET A 181 8.79 19.98 -3.71
N TYR A 182 8.15 20.02 -2.54
CA TYR A 182 7.56 18.87 -1.88
C TYR A 182 6.37 18.29 -2.64
N PHE A 183 5.44 19.12 -3.14
CA PHE A 183 4.33 18.66 -3.99
C PHE A 183 4.85 17.98 -5.26
N LEU A 184 5.87 18.56 -5.90
CA LEU A 184 6.49 17.96 -7.07
C LEU A 184 7.13 16.60 -6.75
N VAL A 185 7.85 16.49 -5.63
CA VAL A 185 8.45 15.21 -5.19
C VAL A 185 7.37 14.17 -4.91
N ASP A 186 6.29 14.53 -4.21
CA ASP A 186 5.15 13.65 -3.94
C ASP A 186 4.54 13.09 -5.23
N VAL A 187 4.17 13.99 -6.16
CA VAL A 187 3.60 13.63 -7.46
C VAL A 187 4.55 12.73 -8.24
N LEU A 188 5.85 13.03 -8.26
CA LEU A 188 6.85 12.24 -8.96
C LEU A 188 6.99 10.83 -8.37
N VAL A 189 7.13 10.70 -7.05
CA VAL A 189 7.31 9.41 -6.37
C VAL A 189 6.08 8.51 -6.58
N ASN A 190 4.88 9.07 -6.42
CA ASN A 190 3.64 8.33 -6.62
C ASN A 190 3.46 7.93 -8.09
N SER A 191 3.67 8.86 -9.03
CA SER A 191 3.51 8.60 -10.47
C SER A 191 4.49 7.56 -10.99
N LEU A 192 5.77 7.63 -10.58
CA LEU A 192 6.78 6.65 -10.96
C LEU A 192 6.46 5.26 -10.41
N SER A 193 5.96 5.18 -9.17
CA SER A 193 5.55 3.92 -8.56
C SER A 193 4.35 3.31 -9.28
N LEU A 194 3.33 4.11 -9.58
CA LEU A 194 2.16 3.68 -10.35
C LEU A 194 2.52 3.22 -11.77
N LEU A 195 3.41 3.94 -12.45
CA LEU A 195 3.90 3.58 -13.78
C LEU A 195 4.64 2.23 -13.73
N THR A 196 5.54 2.07 -12.76
CA THR A 196 6.30 0.83 -12.55
C THR A 196 5.37 -0.36 -12.31
N MET A 197 4.38 -0.18 -11.42
CA MET A 197 3.36 -1.19 -11.12
C MET A 197 2.58 -1.58 -12.38
N SER A 198 2.11 -0.58 -13.13
CA SER A 198 1.31 -0.77 -14.35
C SER A 198 2.07 -1.56 -15.41
N ILE A 199 3.34 -1.21 -15.65
CA ILE A 199 4.20 -1.91 -16.61
C ILE A 199 4.46 -3.35 -16.17
N CYS A 200 4.84 -3.55 -14.90
CA CYS A 200 5.15 -4.87 -14.37
C CYS A 200 3.93 -5.81 -14.42
N TYR A 201 2.78 -5.37 -13.91
CA TYR A 201 1.57 -6.19 -13.95
C TYR A 201 1.02 -6.40 -15.35
N GLY A 202 1.09 -5.39 -16.22
CA GLY A 202 0.75 -5.55 -17.64
C GLY A 202 1.57 -6.65 -18.30
N ALA A 203 2.90 -6.65 -18.09
CA ALA A 203 3.78 -7.67 -18.64
C ALA A 203 3.54 -9.07 -18.04
N ILE A 204 3.28 -9.16 -16.73
CA ILE A 204 2.90 -10.40 -16.05
C ILE A 204 1.62 -10.98 -16.69
N LEU A 205 0.57 -10.16 -16.85
CA LEU A 205 -0.69 -10.61 -17.44
C LEU A 205 -0.53 -11.10 -18.87
N ILE A 206 0.26 -10.41 -19.70
CA ILE A 206 0.56 -10.84 -21.07
C ILE A 206 1.23 -12.21 -21.07
N LYS A 207 2.21 -12.41 -20.18
CA LYS A 207 2.97 -13.67 -20.11
C LYS A 207 2.15 -14.83 -19.56
N VAL A 208 1.32 -14.59 -18.55
CA VAL A 208 0.36 -15.57 -18.03
C VAL A 208 -0.64 -15.96 -19.12
N ARG A 209 -1.21 -14.99 -19.85
CA ARG A 209 -2.13 -15.26 -20.97
C ARG A 209 -1.47 -16.08 -22.07
N ARG A 210 -0.23 -15.73 -22.47
CA ARG A 210 0.55 -16.50 -23.45
C ARG A 210 0.83 -17.92 -22.97
N SER A 211 1.28 -18.10 -21.73
CA SER A 211 1.52 -19.42 -21.13
C SER A 211 0.26 -20.30 -21.15
N HIS A 212 -0.89 -19.73 -20.79
CA HIS A 212 -2.17 -20.44 -20.79
C HIS A 212 -2.63 -20.79 -22.21
N GLN A 213 -2.44 -19.91 -23.20
CA GLN A 213 -2.74 -20.18 -24.61
C GLN A 213 -1.87 -21.30 -25.19
N THR A 214 -0.56 -21.24 -24.97
CA THR A 214 0.40 -22.29 -25.38
C THR A 214 0.04 -23.63 -24.75
N THR A 215 -0.30 -23.63 -23.46
CA THR A 215 -0.79 -24.81 -22.74
C THR A 215 -2.06 -25.39 -23.37
N ARG A 216 -3.05 -24.54 -23.68
CA ARG A 216 -4.30 -24.97 -24.34
C ARG A 216 -4.04 -25.56 -25.72
N GLN A 217 -3.13 -24.99 -26.50
CA GLN A 217 -2.75 -25.51 -27.81
C GLN A 217 -2.11 -26.91 -27.70
N TYR A 218 -1.19 -27.11 -26.73
CA TYR A 218 -0.63 -28.43 -26.46
C TYR A 218 -1.69 -29.44 -26.03
N MET A 219 -2.63 -29.05 -25.16
CA MET A 219 -3.73 -29.92 -24.72
C MET A 219 -4.69 -30.28 -25.86
N ALA A 220 -4.93 -29.37 -26.81
CA ALA A 220 -5.77 -29.62 -27.98
C ALA A 220 -5.07 -30.49 -29.04
N ALA A 221 -3.74 -30.41 -29.15
CA ALA A 221 -2.93 -31.22 -30.06
C ALA A 221 -2.57 -32.62 -29.51
N THR A 222 -2.73 -32.85 -28.20
CA THR A 222 -2.36 -34.13 -27.56
C THR A 222 -3.49 -35.17 -27.70
N PRO A 223 -3.23 -36.37 -28.23
CA PRO A 223 -4.25 -37.43 -28.34
C PRO A 223 -4.76 -37.89 -26.98
N ARG A 224 -6.07 -38.20 -26.88
CA ARG A 224 -6.81 -38.50 -25.63
C ARG A 224 -6.16 -39.55 -24.70
N ARG A 225 -5.28 -40.41 -25.22
CA ARG A 225 -4.60 -41.47 -24.45
C ARG A 225 -3.47 -40.95 -23.54
N ILE A 226 -2.90 -39.77 -23.81
CA ILE A 226 -1.76 -39.18 -23.08
C ILE A 226 -2.19 -38.03 -22.15
N GLN A 227 -3.42 -37.55 -22.31
CA GLN A 227 -3.99 -36.44 -21.53
C GLN A 227 -3.82 -36.53 -20.01
N PRO A 228 -4.10 -37.65 -19.31
CA PRO A 228 -4.02 -37.68 -17.84
C PRO A 228 -2.58 -37.53 -17.30
N MET A 229 -1.58 -37.90 -18.10
CA MET A 229 -0.17 -37.78 -17.73
C MET A 229 0.31 -36.33 -17.97
N ALA A 230 -0.08 -35.72 -19.09
CA ALA A 230 0.29 -34.35 -19.44
C ALA A 230 -0.32 -33.30 -18.49
N THR A 231 -1.57 -33.48 -18.03
CA THR A 231 -2.19 -32.56 -17.05
C THR A 231 -1.48 -32.58 -15.70
N SER A 232 -1.02 -33.73 -15.22
CA SER A 232 -0.33 -33.83 -13.92
C SER A 232 1.03 -33.13 -13.92
N TYR A 233 1.86 -33.33 -14.94
CA TYR A 233 3.17 -32.65 -15.03
C TYR A 233 3.04 -31.14 -15.21
N LEU A 234 1.98 -30.68 -15.89
CA LEU A 234 1.79 -29.26 -16.14
C LEU A 234 1.17 -28.53 -14.95
N CYS A 235 0.24 -29.16 -14.22
CA CYS A 235 -0.30 -28.62 -12.97
C CYS A 235 0.81 -28.43 -11.94
N VAL A 236 1.70 -29.42 -11.79
CA VAL A 236 2.89 -29.31 -10.93
C VAL A 236 3.79 -28.15 -11.35
N LYS A 237 3.94 -27.89 -12.66
CA LYS A 237 4.80 -26.80 -13.17
C LYS A 237 4.18 -25.41 -12.97
N VAL A 238 2.86 -25.29 -13.09
CA VAL A 238 2.12 -24.04 -12.81
C VAL A 238 2.07 -23.78 -11.31
N ASP A 239 1.86 -24.80 -10.48
CA ASP A 239 1.90 -24.69 -9.02
C ASP A 239 3.31 -24.31 -8.53
N LEU A 240 4.38 -24.86 -9.13
CA LEU A 240 5.76 -24.45 -8.84
C LEU A 240 6.04 -22.99 -9.19
N LEU A 241 5.42 -22.48 -10.26
CA LEU A 241 5.52 -21.09 -10.71
C LEU A 241 4.72 -20.13 -9.82
N CYS A 242 3.63 -20.61 -9.20
CA CYS A 242 2.85 -19.84 -8.23
C CYS A 242 3.46 -19.86 -6.81
N LEU A 243 4.27 -20.87 -6.46
CA LEU A 243 4.91 -21.01 -5.15
C LEU A 243 6.29 -20.33 -5.00
N HIS A 244 6.88 -19.74 -6.06
CA HIS A 244 8.16 -19.02 -6.01
C HIS A 244 8.00 -17.49 -6.11
#